data_AF-A0AAV0MTC5-F1
#
_entry.id   AF-A0AAV0MTC5-F1
#
_cell.length_a   1.000
_cell.length_b   1.000
_cell.length_c   1.000
_cell.angle_alpha   90.00
_cell.angle_beta   90.00
_cell.angle_gamma   90.00
#
_symmetry.space_group_name_H-M   'P 1'
#
loop_
_entity.id
_entity.type
_entity.pdbx_description
1 polymer ?
#
loop_
_entity_poly.entity_id
_entity_poly.type
_entity_poly.pdbx_seq_one_letter_code
_entity_poly.pdbx_strand_id
1 'polypeptide(L)'
;MFVLQRMNFKMMHGKKSIQAERRVVREIKTKEGEESHGSMSSLEDIHSKIRGIQYRVRCYSNVNGKEELLRQLKQLEMEKEKVIANCVAGEKIWRSLGWRNAIQEQIGAKHKEAEESRLEHWRVQVGIRRGKERLEHLQEGDCSLHNQLNDLRRRKQEVHLHILDLREQQKNEVQQ
;
A
#
# COMPACT_ATOMS: atom_id res chain seq x y z
N MET A 1 -11.45 17.22 -3.66
CA MET A 1 -12.27 16.75 -2.52
C MET A 1 -11.84 15.30 -2.25
N PHE A 2 -11.00 15.06 -1.24
CA PHE A 2 -10.47 13.71 -0.98
C PHE A 2 -11.41 12.95 -0.03
N VAL A 3 -12.01 11.87 -0.52
CA VAL A 3 -12.85 10.97 0.26
C VAL A 3 -11.94 10.05 1.07
N LEU A 4 -11.89 10.24 2.39
CA LEU A 4 -11.17 9.34 3.31
C LEU A 4 -11.91 8.00 3.36
N GLN A 5 -11.42 7.03 2.60
CA GLN A 5 -11.90 5.66 2.60
C GLN A 5 -11.48 4.99 3.91
N ARG A 6 -12.44 4.81 4.82
CA ARG A 6 -12.24 4.21 6.14
C ARG A 6 -11.99 2.70 5.96
N MET A 7 -10.72 2.28 6.02
CA MET A 7 -10.35 0.86 5.97
C MET A 7 -10.81 0.14 7.25
N ASN A 8 -11.85 -0.69 7.13
CA ASN A 8 -12.30 -1.56 8.22
C ASN A 8 -11.44 -2.83 8.27
N PHE A 9 -10.36 -2.82 9.05
CA PHE A 9 -9.61 -4.03 9.36
C PHE A 9 -10.44 -4.91 10.31
N LYS A 10 -10.94 -6.05 9.81
CA LYS A 10 -11.45 -7.14 10.65
C LYS A 10 -10.24 -7.81 11.32
N MET A 11 -9.93 -7.42 12.55
CA MET A 11 -9.01 -8.21 13.38
C MET A 11 -9.73 -9.53 13.74
N MET A 12 -9.11 -10.66 13.40
CA MET A 12 -9.60 -11.98 13.79
C MET A 12 -9.23 -12.19 15.26
N HIS A 13 -10.18 -11.95 16.16
CA HIS A 13 -9.97 -12.09 17.59
C HIS A 13 -9.88 -13.57 17.97
N GLY A 14 -8.83 -13.95 18.72
CA GLY A 14 -8.78 -15.25 19.40
C GLY A 14 -9.94 -15.40 20.39
N LYS A 15 -10.11 -16.58 21.03
CA LYS A 15 -11.27 -16.99 21.87
C LYS A 15 -11.74 -16.05 23.00
N LYS A 16 -11.18 -14.85 23.17
CA LYS A 16 -11.62 -13.81 24.09
C LYS A 16 -12.69 -12.95 23.43
N SER A 17 -13.83 -12.83 24.11
CA SER A 17 -15.05 -12.16 23.62
C SER A 17 -14.75 -10.75 23.08
N ILE A 18 -15.17 -10.49 21.83
CA ILE A 18 -15.13 -9.17 21.18
C ILE A 18 -15.76 -8.07 22.05
N GLN A 19 -16.66 -8.46 22.95
CA GLN A 19 -17.35 -7.57 23.87
C GLN A 19 -16.44 -7.12 25.02
N ALA A 20 -15.53 -7.99 25.49
CA ALA A 20 -14.52 -7.66 26.49
C ALA A 20 -13.46 -6.71 25.90
N GLU A 21 -13.01 -6.95 24.68
CA GLU A 21 -12.08 -6.05 23.99
C GLU A 21 -12.72 -4.68 23.71
N ARG A 22 -13.97 -4.65 23.22
CA ARG A 22 -14.72 -3.39 23.06
C ARG A 22 -14.98 -2.66 24.38
N ARG A 23 -14.99 -3.36 25.52
CA ARG A 23 -15.12 -2.75 26.85
C ARG A 23 -13.81 -2.07 27.24
N VAL A 24 -12.69 -2.76 27.09
CA VAL A 24 -11.35 -2.21 27.36
C VAL A 24 -11.05 -1.01 26.46
N VAL A 25 -11.35 -1.10 25.17
CA VAL A 25 -11.16 0.03 24.24
C VAL A 25 -12.05 1.22 24.60
N ARG A 26 -13.28 0.98 25.08
CA ARG A 26 -14.15 2.05 25.57
C ARG A 26 -13.61 2.68 26.85
N GLU A 27 -13.13 1.88 27.81
CA GLU A 27 -12.51 2.38 29.04
C GLU A 27 -11.24 3.20 28.79
N ILE A 28 -10.44 2.81 27.79
CA ILE A 28 -9.26 3.60 27.36
C ILE A 28 -9.72 4.93 26.76
N LYS A 29 -10.70 4.91 25.85
CA LYS A 29 -11.23 6.14 25.24
C LYS A 29 -11.93 7.07 26.22
N THR A 30 -12.64 6.56 27.22
CA THR A 30 -13.27 7.40 28.25
C THR A 30 -12.22 8.01 29.17
N LYS A 31 -11.15 7.27 29.52
CA LYS A 31 -10.01 7.83 30.26
C LYS A 31 -9.23 8.87 29.47
N GLU A 32 -9.09 8.69 28.15
CA GLU A 32 -8.50 9.68 27.26
C GLU A 32 -9.40 10.91 27.08
N GLY A 33 -10.73 10.73 27.04
CA GLY A 33 -11.71 11.79 26.84
C GLY A 33 -12.00 12.64 28.09
N GLU A 34 -11.96 12.06 29.29
CA GLU A 34 -12.18 12.78 30.55
C GLU A 34 -10.99 13.68 30.95
N GLU A 35 -9.79 13.41 30.40
CA GLU A 35 -8.58 14.21 30.65
C GLU A 35 -8.22 15.16 29.48
N SER A 36 -9.00 15.16 28.39
CA SER A 36 -8.74 15.92 27.17
C SER A 36 -9.26 17.37 27.21
N HIS A 37 -8.84 18.13 28.23
CA HIS A 37 -8.85 19.60 28.15
C HIS A 37 -7.46 20.22 28.20
N GLY A 38 -6.39 19.41 28.26
CA GLY A 38 -5.02 19.86 28.04
C GLY A 38 -4.40 19.07 26.90
N SER A 39 -4.00 19.76 25.82
CA SER A 39 -3.11 19.18 24.81
C SER A 39 -1.90 18.58 25.53
N MET A 40 -1.78 17.25 25.58
CA MET A 40 -0.64 16.61 26.25
C MET A 40 0.63 17.10 25.54
N SER A 41 1.37 17.96 26.22
CA SER A 41 2.65 18.46 25.72
C SER A 41 3.58 17.26 25.59
N SER A 42 4.36 17.16 24.51
CA SER A 42 5.34 16.07 24.42
C SER A 42 6.34 16.17 25.58
N LEU A 43 7.00 15.07 25.95
CA LEU A 43 8.02 15.11 27.02
C LEU A 43 9.09 16.18 26.74
N GLU A 44 9.38 16.42 25.47
CA GLU A 44 10.32 17.43 24.99
C GLU A 44 9.79 18.87 25.16
N ASP A 45 8.49 19.09 24.94
CA ASP A 45 7.82 20.36 25.22
C ASP A 45 7.78 20.67 26.72
N ILE A 46 7.48 19.67 27.56
CA ILE A 46 7.46 19.82 29.03
C ILE A 46 8.86 20.18 29.54
N HIS A 47 9.90 19.49 29.06
CA HIS A 47 11.29 19.82 29.43
C HIS A 47 11.70 21.22 28.98
N SER A 48 11.26 21.67 27.81
CA SER A 48 11.57 23.01 27.31
C SER A 48 10.89 24.11 28.13
N LYS A 49 9.64 23.89 28.55
CA LYS A 49 8.91 24.78 29.47
C LYS A 49 9.55 24.83 30.85
N ILE A 50 9.95 23.69 31.41
CA ILE A 50 10.66 23.59 32.69
C ILE A 50 11.96 24.40 32.64
N ARG A 51 12.78 24.22 31.60
CA ARG A 51 14.04 24.97 31.41
C ARG A 51 13.80 26.48 31.32
N GLY A 52 12.77 26.90 30.58
CA GLY A 52 12.40 28.31 30.46
C GLY A 52 11.97 28.95 31.79
N ILE A 53 11.17 28.23 32.59
CA ILE A 53 10.74 28.71 33.91
C ILE A 53 11.91 28.76 34.90
N GLN A 54 12.76 27.73 34.92
CA GLN A 54 13.97 27.72 35.75
C GLN A 54 14.91 28.89 35.43
N TYR A 55 15.08 29.20 34.14
CA TYR A 55 15.85 30.36 33.69
C TYR A 55 15.22 31.67 34.19
N ARG A 56 13.90 31.84 34.05
CA ARG A 56 13.19 33.03 34.53
C ARG A 56 13.27 33.20 36.05
N VAL A 57 13.11 32.12 36.82
CA VAL A 57 13.26 32.12 38.28
C VAL A 57 14.67 32.51 38.70
N ARG A 58 15.69 32.12 37.93
CA ARG A 58 17.10 32.47 38.18
C ARG A 58 17.42 33.93 37.81
N CYS A 59 16.83 34.46 36.75
CA CYS A 59 17.19 35.77 36.19
C CYS A 59 16.32 36.95 36.67
N TYR A 60 15.11 36.72 37.18
CA TYR A 60 14.22 37.80 37.64
C TYR A 60 14.08 37.78 39.18
N SER A 61 14.51 38.86 39.86
CA SER A 61 14.48 39.05 41.32
C SER A 61 13.19 39.68 41.86
N ASN A 62 12.12 39.76 41.06
CA ASN A 62 10.87 40.37 41.48
C ASN A 62 10.02 39.35 42.26
N VAL A 63 9.84 39.63 43.57
CA VAL A 63 9.11 38.80 44.54
C VAL A 63 7.69 38.45 44.08
N ASN A 64 7.04 39.34 43.31
CA ASN A 64 5.61 39.21 42.93
C ASN A 64 5.30 38.21 41.79
N GLY A 65 6.29 37.54 41.20
CA GLY A 65 6.05 36.53 40.15
C GLY A 65 6.68 35.16 40.43
N LYS A 66 7.49 35.05 41.49
CA LYS A 66 8.28 33.85 41.78
C LYS A 66 7.42 32.69 42.28
N GLU A 67 6.43 32.96 43.12
CA GLU A 67 5.51 31.95 43.63
C GLU A 67 4.66 31.32 42.52
N GLU A 68 4.16 32.13 41.58
CA GLU A 68 3.41 31.65 40.43
C GLU A 68 4.28 30.80 39.48
N LEU A 69 5.52 31.20 39.25
CA LEU A 69 6.47 30.41 38.48
C LEU A 69 6.81 29.08 39.15
N LEU A 70 6.95 29.05 40.49
CA LEU A 70 7.16 27.81 41.24
C LEU A 70 5.93 26.89 41.19
N ARG A 71 4.72 27.47 41.19
CA ARG A 71 3.47 26.71 41.02
C ARG A 71 3.39 26.07 39.64
N GLN A 72 3.74 26.82 38.59
CA GLN A 72 3.80 26.31 37.21
C GLN A 72 4.88 25.23 37.04
N LEU A 73 6.03 25.38 37.71
CA LEU A 73 7.08 24.37 37.71
C LEU A 73 6.60 23.04 38.30
N LYS A 74 5.94 23.08 39.46
CA LYS A 74 5.35 21.89 40.09
C LYS A 74 4.30 21.21 39.21
N GLN A 75 3.47 21.99 38.53
CA GLN A 75 2.47 21.44 37.60
C GLN A 75 3.13 20.71 36.41
N LEU A 76 4.18 21.29 35.83
CA LEU A 76 4.92 20.66 34.73
C LEU A 76 5.70 19.41 35.19
N GLU A 77 6.19 19.39 36.42
CA GLU A 77 6.83 18.20 37.02
C GLU A 77 5.81 17.05 37.19
N MET A 78 4.60 17.34 37.68
CA MET A 78 3.53 16.34 37.76
C MET A 78 3.09 15.87 36.36
N GLU A 79 3.00 16.77 35.38
CA GLU A 79 2.66 16.42 33.99
C GLU A 79 3.75 15.52 33.36
N LYS A 80 5.03 15.83 33.63
CA LYS A 80 6.17 14.99 33.22
C LYS A 80 6.07 13.58 33.80
N GLU A 81 5.81 13.45 35.10
CA GLU A 81 5.68 12.14 35.75
C GLU A 81 4.51 11.34 35.18
N LYS A 82 3.38 12.00 34.89
CA LYS A 82 2.22 11.38 34.26
C LYS A 82 2.53 10.84 32.86
N VAL A 83 3.22 11.64 32.03
CA VAL A 83 3.65 11.21 30.68
C VAL A 83 4.62 10.03 30.75
N ILE A 84 5.58 10.06 31.68
CA ILE A 84 6.53 8.95 31.88
C ILE A 84 5.81 7.68 32.32
N ALA A 85 4.90 7.76 33.30
CA ALA A 85 4.13 6.61 33.79
C ALA A 85 3.28 5.99 32.67
N ASN A 86 2.63 6.81 31.84
CA ASN A 86 1.85 6.35 30.68
C ASN A 86 2.72 5.66 29.63
N CYS A 87 3.90 6.21 29.32
CA CYS A 87 4.86 5.58 28.40
C CYS A 87 5.34 4.21 28.91
N VAL A 88 5.67 4.11 30.20
CA VAL A 88 6.11 2.85 30.84
C VAL A 88 4.99 1.81 30.88
N ALA A 89 3.76 2.23 31.16
CA ALA A 89 2.59 1.34 31.13
C ALA A 89 2.32 0.84 29.70
N GLY A 90 2.41 1.72 28.71
CA GLY A 90 2.35 1.36 27.29
C GLY A 90 3.44 0.35 26.91
N GLU A 91 4.69 0.61 27.27
CA GLU A 91 5.82 -0.31 26.99
C GLU A 91 5.60 -1.70 27.60
N LYS A 92 5.07 -1.79 28.83
CA LYS A 92 4.74 -3.08 29.47
C LYS A 92 3.67 -3.87 28.71
N ILE A 93 2.68 -3.18 28.13
CA ILE A 93 1.62 -3.81 27.31
C ILE A 93 2.24 -4.35 26.01
N TRP A 94 3.08 -3.56 25.33
CA TRP A 94 3.77 -3.97 24.09
C TRP A 94 4.89 -5.01 24.33
N ARG A 95 5.48 -5.08 25.53
CA ARG A 95 6.46 -6.12 25.92
C ARG A 95 5.82 -7.43 26.33
N SER A 96 4.50 -7.52 26.44
CA SER A 96 3.85 -8.78 26.78
C SER A 96 4.17 -9.85 25.73
N LEU A 97 4.58 -11.04 26.19
CA LEU A 97 4.92 -12.18 25.34
C LEU A 97 3.79 -12.52 24.36
N GLY A 98 2.53 -12.38 24.80
CA GLY A 98 1.35 -12.63 23.96
C GLY A 98 1.25 -11.69 22.77
N TRP A 99 1.57 -10.39 22.92
CA TRP A 99 1.49 -9.44 21.82
C TRP A 99 2.62 -9.64 20.80
N ARG A 100 3.85 -9.91 21.27
CA ARG A 100 4.98 -10.24 20.38
C ARG A 100 4.70 -11.50 19.56
N ASN A 101 4.21 -12.56 20.21
CA ASN A 101 3.89 -13.82 19.52
C ASN A 101 2.77 -13.61 18.50
N ALA A 102 1.72 -12.85 18.83
CA ALA A 102 0.64 -12.55 17.90
C ALA A 102 1.12 -11.77 16.66
N ILE A 103 2.01 -10.79 16.82
CA ILE A 103 2.61 -10.09 15.67
C ILE A 103 3.48 -11.05 14.85
N GLN A 104 4.30 -11.85 15.52
CA GLN A 104 5.20 -12.77 14.83
C GLN A 104 4.43 -13.81 14.02
N GLU A 105 3.33 -14.35 14.57
CA GLU A 105 2.40 -15.21 13.85
C GLU A 105 1.77 -14.49 12.65
N GLN A 106 1.36 -13.23 12.82
CA GLN A 106 0.78 -12.44 11.73
C GLN A 106 1.79 -12.15 10.61
N ILE A 107 3.03 -11.81 10.97
CA ILE A 107 4.13 -11.63 10.02
C ILE A 107 4.40 -12.94 9.28
N GLY A 108 4.47 -14.07 9.99
CA GLY A 108 4.67 -15.38 9.39
C GLY A 108 3.55 -15.75 8.41
N ALA A 109 2.29 -15.52 8.78
CA ALA A 109 1.15 -15.74 7.90
C ALA A 109 1.22 -14.86 6.64
N LYS A 110 1.56 -13.58 6.79
CA LYS A 110 1.70 -12.66 5.65
C LYS A 110 2.89 -12.99 4.75
N HIS A 111 3.98 -13.45 5.33
CA HIS A 111 5.13 -13.93 4.56
C HIS A 111 4.74 -15.15 3.70
N LYS A 112 4.03 -16.13 4.29
CA LYS A 112 3.56 -17.30 3.54
C LYS A 112 2.62 -16.92 2.40
N GLU A 113 1.65 -16.04 2.66
CA GLU A 113 0.74 -15.50 1.64
C GLU A 113 1.50 -14.81 0.50
N ALA A 114 2.53 -14.01 0.83
CA ALA A 114 3.37 -13.34 -0.16
C ALA A 114 4.18 -14.32 -1.02
N GLU A 115 4.73 -15.37 -0.42
CA GLU A 115 5.46 -16.42 -1.12
C GLU A 115 4.56 -17.21 -2.09
N GLU A 116 3.37 -17.61 -1.65
CA GLU A 116 2.37 -18.28 -2.49
C GLU A 116 1.96 -17.38 -3.67
N SER A 117 1.70 -16.09 -3.40
CA SER A 117 1.39 -15.11 -4.46
C SER A 117 2.54 -14.94 -5.45
N ARG A 118 3.80 -14.97 -4.99
CA ARG A 118 4.97 -14.84 -5.86
C ARG A 118 5.12 -16.05 -6.80
N LEU A 119 4.91 -17.25 -6.28
CA LEU A 119 4.96 -18.48 -7.08
C LEU A 119 3.86 -18.50 -8.15
N GLU A 120 2.65 -18.08 -7.80
CA GLU A 120 1.54 -18.03 -8.76
C GLU A 120 1.76 -16.95 -9.83
N HIS A 121 2.27 -15.79 -9.44
CA HIS A 121 2.68 -14.75 -10.40
C HIS A 121 3.71 -15.28 -11.40
N TRP A 122 4.71 -16.03 -10.92
CA TRP A 122 5.72 -16.63 -11.79
C TRP A 122 5.11 -17.65 -12.76
N ARG A 123 4.18 -18.49 -12.29
CA ARG A 123 3.45 -19.45 -13.14
C ARG A 123 2.69 -18.75 -14.26
N VAL A 124 1.95 -17.70 -13.93
CA VAL A 124 1.19 -16.90 -14.90
C VAL A 124 2.15 -16.24 -15.91
N GLN A 125 3.27 -15.68 -15.45
CA GLN A 125 4.25 -15.07 -16.36
C GLN A 125 4.83 -16.05 -17.37
N VAL A 126 5.14 -17.29 -16.96
CA VAL A 126 5.59 -18.33 -17.89
C VAL A 126 4.52 -18.64 -18.94
N GLY A 127 3.24 -18.71 -18.52
CA GLY A 127 2.12 -18.86 -19.45
C GLY A 127 2.02 -17.72 -20.45
N ILE A 128 2.16 -16.47 -19.99
CA ILE A 128 2.14 -15.27 -20.84
C ILE A 128 3.30 -15.31 -21.85
N ARG A 129 4.52 -15.66 -21.43
CA ARG A 129 5.68 -15.76 -22.33
C ARG A 129 5.45 -16.77 -23.45
N ARG A 130 5.03 -18.00 -23.10
CA ARG A 130 4.68 -19.03 -24.09
C ARG A 130 3.54 -18.59 -25.02
N GLY A 131 2.57 -17.86 -24.49
CA GLY A 131 1.48 -17.29 -25.28
C GLY A 131 1.98 -16.30 -26.33
N LYS A 132 2.93 -15.43 -25.95
CA LYS A 132 3.55 -14.46 -26.87
C LYS A 132 4.35 -15.14 -27.97
N GLU A 133 5.20 -16.11 -27.62
CA GLU A 133 5.98 -16.89 -28.60
C GLU A 133 5.08 -17.59 -29.63
N ARG A 134 3.97 -18.18 -29.17
CA ARG A 134 2.99 -18.80 -30.08
C ARG A 134 2.31 -17.77 -30.99
N LEU A 135 2.00 -16.59 -30.46
CA LEU A 135 1.38 -15.51 -31.23
C LEU A 135 2.32 -15.02 -32.34
N GLU A 136 3.60 -14.85 -32.02
CA GLU A 136 4.63 -14.45 -32.99
C GLU A 136 4.73 -15.48 -34.13
N HIS A 137 4.82 -16.77 -33.80
CA HIS A 137 4.85 -17.82 -34.83
C HIS A 137 3.58 -17.89 -35.69
N LEU A 138 2.40 -17.68 -35.09
CA LEU A 138 1.15 -17.63 -35.85
C LEU A 138 1.14 -16.42 -36.79
N GLN A 139 1.63 -15.27 -36.34
CA GLN A 139 1.72 -14.06 -37.15
C GLN A 139 2.70 -14.23 -38.32
N GLU A 140 3.85 -14.87 -38.11
CA GLU A 140 4.78 -15.25 -39.18
C GLU A 140 4.11 -16.16 -40.22
N GLY A 141 3.33 -17.15 -39.74
CA GLY A 141 2.56 -18.06 -40.58
C GLY A 141 1.51 -17.33 -41.43
N ASP A 142 0.73 -16.43 -40.82
CA ASP A 142 -0.28 -15.62 -41.50
C ASP A 142 0.35 -14.73 -42.58
N CYS A 143 1.48 -14.07 -42.28
CA CYS A 143 2.22 -13.27 -43.25
C CYS A 143 2.69 -14.14 -44.44
N SER A 144 3.23 -15.33 -44.17
CA SER A 144 3.68 -16.26 -45.21
C SER A 144 2.52 -16.70 -46.11
N LEU A 145 1.40 -17.13 -45.52
CA LEU A 145 0.21 -17.54 -46.26
C LEU A 145 -0.40 -16.39 -47.07
N HIS A 146 -0.41 -15.18 -46.50
CA HIS A 146 -0.88 -13.98 -47.20
C HIS A 146 -0.03 -13.69 -48.44
N ASN A 147 1.30 -13.79 -48.33
CA ASN A 147 2.21 -13.61 -49.46
C ASN A 147 2.00 -14.68 -50.54
N GLN A 148 1.89 -15.95 -50.15
CA GLN A 148 1.61 -17.06 -51.08
C GLN A 148 0.30 -16.86 -51.83
N LEU A 149 -0.76 -16.41 -51.13
CA LEU A 149 -2.05 -16.12 -51.75
C LEU A 149 -1.95 -14.98 -52.77
N ASN A 150 -1.20 -13.92 -52.45
CA ASN A 150 -0.99 -12.81 -53.36
C ASN A 150 -0.20 -13.22 -54.60
N ASP A 151 0.83 -14.06 -54.45
CA ASP A 151 1.59 -14.62 -55.56
C ASP A 151 0.71 -15.49 -56.47
N LEU A 152 -0.15 -16.34 -55.90
CA LEU A 152 -1.11 -17.14 -56.66
C LEU A 152 -2.12 -16.26 -57.41
N ARG A 153 -2.62 -15.19 -56.79
CA ARG A 153 -3.51 -14.22 -57.45
C ARG A 153 -2.83 -13.54 -58.62
N ARG A 154 -1.57 -13.10 -58.45
CA ARG A 154 -0.78 -12.50 -59.53
C ARG A 154 -0.60 -13.46 -60.70
N ARG A 155 -0.14 -14.69 -60.44
CA ARG A 155 0.03 -15.71 -61.49
C ARG A 155 -1.29 -16.03 -62.20
N LYS A 156 -2.40 -16.10 -61.46
CA LYS A 156 -3.73 -16.31 -62.04
C LYS A 156 -4.11 -15.16 -62.99
N GLN A 157 -3.82 -13.91 -62.62
CA GLN A 157 -4.06 -12.75 -63.48
C GLN A 157 -3.19 -12.79 -64.74
N GLU A 158 -1.90 -13.09 -64.62
CA GLU A 158 -0.98 -13.22 -65.75
C GLU A 158 -1.46 -14.28 -66.75
N VAL A 159 -1.82 -15.47 -66.26
CA VAL A 159 -2.38 -16.55 -67.10
C VAL A 159 -3.69 -16.11 -67.75
N HIS A 160 -4.56 -15.39 -67.03
CA HIS A 160 -5.82 -14.91 -67.58
C HIS A 160 -5.60 -13.92 -68.73
N LEU A 161 -4.66 -12.97 -68.58
CA LEU A 161 -4.28 -12.02 -69.62
C LEU A 161 -3.73 -12.75 -70.85
N HIS A 162 -2.80 -13.69 -70.67
CA HIS A 162 -2.28 -14.48 -71.78
C HIS A 162 -3.36 -15.27 -72.54
N ILE A 163 -4.35 -15.83 -71.83
CA ILE A 163 -5.48 -16.51 -72.49
C ILE A 163 -6.31 -15.52 -73.32
N LEU A 164 -6.51 -14.29 -72.84
CA LEU A 164 -7.23 -13.26 -73.59
C LEU A 164 -6.47 -12.85 -74.86
N ASP A 165 -5.17 -12.60 -74.74
CA ASP A 165 -4.31 -12.24 -75.88
C ASP A 165 -4.33 -13.31 -76.96
N LEU A 166 -4.19 -14.59 -76.58
CA LEU A 166 -4.25 -15.73 -77.51
C LEU A 166 -5.60 -15.83 -78.22
N ARG A 167 -6.70 -15.57 -77.51
CA ARG A 167 -8.05 -15.55 -78.10
C ARG A 167 -8.24 -14.41 -79.09
N GLU A 168 -7.61 -13.26 -78.85
CA GLU A 168 -7.66 -12.11 -79.75
C GLU A 168 -6.85 -12.38 -81.03
N GLN A 169 -5.65 -12.96 -80.89
CA GLN A 169 -4.83 -13.40 -82.03
C GLN A 169 -5.58 -14.40 -82.93
N GLN A 170 -6.21 -15.42 -82.35
CA GLN A 170 -7.01 -16.39 -83.11
C GLN A 170 -8.18 -15.77 -83.87
N LYS A 171 -8.85 -14.75 -83.29
CA LYS A 171 -9.94 -14.05 -83.98
C LYS A 171 -9.43 -13.26 -85.18
N ASN A 172 -8.25 -12.63 -85.05
CA ASN A 172 -7.65 -11.84 -86.10
C ASN A 172 -7.15 -12.72 -87.27
N GLU A 173 -6.64 -13.92 -86.97
CA GLU A 173 -6.19 -14.90 -87.98
C GLU A 173 -7.34 -15.50 -88.80
N VAL A 174 -8.52 -15.68 -88.20
CA VAL A 174 -9.70 -16.25 -88.90
C VAL A 174 -10.41 -15.23 -89.80
N GLN A 175 -10.09 -13.93 -89.68
CA GLN A 175 -10.68 -12.84 -90.47
C GLN A 175 -9.83 -12.42 -91.69
N GLN A 176 -8.65 -13.02 -91.90
CA GLN A 176 -7.82 -12.85 -93.11
C GLN A 176 -8.05 -13.98 -94.11
#